data_AF-A0A382V8I8-F1
#
_entry.id   AF-A0A382V8I8-F1
#
_cell.length_a   1.000
_cell.length_b   1.000
_cell.length_c   1.000
_cell.angle_alpha   90.00
_cell.angle_beta   90.00
_cell.angle_gamma   90.00
#
_symmetry.space_group_name_H-M   'P 1'
#
loop_
_entity.id
_entity.type
_entity.pdbx_description
1 polymer ?
#
loop_
_entity_poly.entity_id
_entity_poly.type
_entity_poly.pdbx_seq_one_letter_code
_entity_poly.pdbx_strand_id
1 'polypeptide(L)'
;ATVVPPQPININMCSAADLQSIPGVGAVLAGRIVEERPYDSLEDVVLVKGVSTNVMHVLRQRSAVVIASNNNLTESDWSNITALDINNCDEELLLQLSGVGPKIAERIVSSRPFDYIDDLREIKGIGASLFEKIDALCIVSSPVTQDMQAEFVEEDTWFSEGVFENPSFESNTTLPQVANPVMSLVAYEAAVDQEIRRRIPLLLSGWLVAIAIIIGLFLLKNYGYISITLPW
;
A
#
# COMPACT_ATOMS: atom_id res chain seq x y z
N ALA A 1 -26.59 6.40 -8.13
CA ALA A 1 -25.90 6.93 -6.94
C ALA A 1 -24.82 5.94 -6.56
N THR A 2 -23.55 6.28 -6.81
CA THR A 2 -22.41 5.49 -6.33
C THR A 2 -22.43 5.61 -4.81
N VAL A 3 -22.76 4.53 -4.11
CA VAL A 3 -22.75 4.53 -2.64
C VAL A 3 -21.29 4.49 -2.23
N VAL A 4 -20.68 5.66 -2.02
CA VAL A 4 -19.37 5.78 -1.41
C VAL A 4 -19.51 5.25 0.02
N PRO A 5 -18.79 4.20 0.42
CA PRO A 5 -18.85 3.69 1.78
C PRO A 5 -18.38 4.78 2.75
N PRO A 6 -19.03 4.97 3.91
CA PRO A 6 -18.63 5.97 4.88
C PRO A 6 -17.18 5.72 5.31
N GLN A 7 -16.33 6.74 5.21
CA GLN A 7 -14.93 6.64 5.61
C GLN A 7 -14.81 6.39 7.13
N PRO A 8 -13.83 5.60 7.59
CA PRO A 8 -13.64 5.31 8.99
C PRO A 8 -13.25 6.57 9.78
N ILE A 9 -13.84 6.73 10.96
CA ILE A 9 -13.61 7.88 11.84
C ILE A 9 -12.25 7.73 12.54
N ASN A 10 -11.39 8.74 12.46
CA ASN A 10 -10.10 8.72 13.17
C ASN A 10 -10.30 8.91 14.68
N ILE A 11 -10.01 7.89 15.49
CA ILE A 11 -10.23 7.92 16.95
C ILE A 11 -9.39 9.01 17.63
N ASN A 12 -8.16 9.25 17.17
CA ASN A 12 -7.26 10.22 17.79
C ASN A 12 -7.65 11.68 17.47
N MET A 13 -8.31 11.92 16.35
CA MET A 13 -8.60 13.27 15.84
C MET A 13 -10.08 13.66 15.85
N CYS A 14 -11.00 12.71 15.98
CA CYS A 14 -12.44 12.99 15.89
C CYS A 14 -12.98 13.76 17.11
N SER A 15 -14.11 14.45 16.95
CA SER A 15 -14.78 15.11 18.08
C SER A 15 -15.55 14.10 18.95
N ALA A 16 -15.89 14.50 20.18
CA ALA A 16 -16.76 13.69 21.03
C ALA A 16 -18.16 13.48 20.43
N ALA A 17 -18.63 14.38 19.56
CA ALA A 17 -19.90 14.24 18.85
C ALA A 17 -19.80 13.19 17.73
N ASP A 18 -18.67 13.13 17.04
CA ASP A 18 -18.42 12.13 16.00
C ASP A 18 -18.35 10.72 16.59
N LEU A 19 -17.72 10.57 17.77
CA LEU A 19 -17.71 9.30 18.50
C LEU A 19 -19.13 8.85 18.90
N GLN A 20 -20.01 9.78 19.26
CA GLN A 20 -21.41 9.47 19.61
C GLN A 20 -22.24 8.98 18.43
N SER A 21 -21.78 9.22 17.19
CA SER A 21 -22.42 8.64 16.00
C SER A 21 -22.22 7.11 15.90
N ILE A 22 -21.29 6.56 16.70
CA ILE A 22 -20.97 5.13 16.72
C ILE A 22 -21.97 4.40 17.63
N PRO A 23 -22.69 3.38 17.12
CA PRO A 23 -23.61 2.59 17.94
C PRO A 23 -22.93 1.99 19.17
N GLY A 24 -23.47 2.28 20.36
CA GLY A 24 -22.92 1.83 21.63
C GLY A 24 -21.93 2.80 22.29
N VAL A 25 -21.59 3.92 21.66
CA VAL A 25 -20.78 4.99 22.24
C VAL A 25 -21.68 6.15 22.67
N GLY A 26 -21.95 6.25 23.98
CA GLY A 26 -22.70 7.37 24.56
C GLY A 26 -21.80 8.54 24.96
N ALA A 27 -22.39 9.68 25.33
CA ALA A 27 -21.65 10.89 25.73
C ALA A 27 -20.58 10.65 26.81
N VAL A 28 -20.88 9.81 27.81
CA VAL A 28 -19.94 9.45 28.88
C VAL A 28 -18.74 8.65 28.34
N LEU A 29 -18.99 7.70 27.44
CA LEU A 29 -17.93 6.87 26.87
C LEU A 29 -17.10 7.67 25.87
N ALA A 30 -17.74 8.48 25.04
CA ALA A 30 -17.05 9.40 24.12
C ALA A 30 -16.13 10.36 24.87
N GLY A 31 -16.57 10.92 26.00
CA GLY A 31 -15.75 11.75 26.86
C GLY A 31 -14.49 11.03 27.34
N ARG A 32 -14.64 9.81 27.87
CA ARG A 32 -13.50 8.99 28.33
C ARG A 32 -12.53 8.64 27.19
N ILE A 33 -13.07 8.28 26.02
CA ILE A 33 -12.24 7.97 24.85
C ILE A 33 -11.42 9.19 24.44
N VAL A 34 -11.98 10.40 24.52
CA VAL A 34 -11.25 11.65 24.22
C VAL A 34 -10.21 11.98 25.29
N GLU A 35 -10.54 11.77 26.57
CA GLU A 35 -9.65 12.00 27.72
C GLU A 35 -8.41 11.09 27.71
N GLU A 36 -8.55 9.85 27.26
CA GLU A 36 -7.48 8.84 27.24
C GLU A 36 -6.66 8.82 25.94
N ARG A 37 -6.85 9.80 25.04
CA ARG A 37 -6.00 9.98 23.84
C ARG A 37 -4.57 10.39 24.21
N PRO A 38 -3.57 10.08 23.36
CA PRO A 38 -3.66 9.34 22.10
C PRO A 38 -3.62 7.82 22.28
N TYR A 39 -4.18 7.10 21.31
CA TYR A 39 -4.04 5.65 21.19
C TYR A 39 -3.04 5.30 20.09
N ASP A 40 -2.23 4.28 20.34
CA ASP A 40 -1.30 3.75 19.34
C ASP A 40 -2.01 2.72 18.45
N SER A 41 -2.90 1.93 19.03
CA SER A 41 -3.69 0.93 18.33
C SER A 41 -5.17 1.02 18.70
N LEU A 42 -6.02 0.45 17.85
CA LEU A 42 -7.45 0.38 18.13
C LEU A 42 -7.73 -0.54 19.35
N GLU A 43 -6.85 -1.51 19.58
CA GLU A 43 -6.87 -2.41 20.72
C GLU A 43 -6.67 -1.69 22.06
N ASP A 44 -5.96 -0.55 22.10
CA ASP A 44 -5.72 0.21 23.32
C ASP A 44 -7.00 0.84 23.87
N VAL A 45 -7.99 1.08 22.99
CA VAL A 45 -9.31 1.61 23.38
C VAL A 45 -10.07 0.62 24.29
N VAL A 46 -9.68 -0.66 24.35
CA VAL A 46 -10.26 -1.64 25.30
C VAL A 46 -9.97 -1.25 26.76
N LEU A 47 -8.87 -0.53 27.01
CA LEU A 47 -8.47 -0.11 28.35
C LEU A 47 -9.41 0.96 28.93
N VAL A 48 -10.10 1.70 28.06
CA VAL A 48 -11.06 2.74 28.45
C VAL A 48 -12.21 2.12 29.23
N LYS A 49 -12.42 2.62 30.44
CA LYS A 49 -13.44 2.07 31.34
C LYS A 49 -14.84 2.20 30.72
N GLY A 50 -15.48 1.07 30.47
CA GLY A 50 -16.84 0.99 29.91
C GLY A 50 -16.90 0.64 28.43
N VAL A 51 -15.76 0.40 27.78
CA VAL A 51 -15.72 -0.24 26.46
C VAL A 51 -15.99 -1.74 26.63
N SER A 52 -17.11 -2.20 26.08
CA SER A 52 -17.43 -3.63 26.02
C SER A 52 -16.89 -4.26 24.74
N THR A 53 -16.80 -5.58 24.71
CA THR A 53 -16.43 -6.35 23.50
C THR A 53 -17.30 -6.00 22.29
N ASN A 54 -18.60 -5.80 22.51
CA ASN A 54 -19.54 -5.38 21.46
C ASN A 54 -19.22 -3.99 20.90
N VAL A 55 -18.88 -3.01 21.76
CA VAL A 55 -18.50 -1.66 21.32
C VAL A 55 -17.18 -1.71 20.56
N MET A 56 -16.21 -2.51 21.02
CA MET A 56 -14.94 -2.72 20.34
C MET A 56 -15.12 -3.31 18.93
N HIS A 57 -16.05 -4.25 18.76
CA HIS A 57 -16.37 -4.80 17.44
C HIS A 57 -16.91 -3.74 16.47
N VAL A 58 -17.76 -2.83 16.97
CA VAL A 58 -18.30 -1.73 16.16
C VAL A 58 -17.22 -0.70 15.85
N LEU A 59 -16.34 -0.39 16.81
CA LEU A 59 -15.20 0.50 16.61
C LEU A 59 -14.26 -0.04 15.53
N ARG A 60 -13.96 -1.35 15.52
CA ARG A 60 -13.16 -1.99 14.46
C ARG A 60 -13.72 -1.80 13.05
N GLN A 61 -15.04 -1.67 12.92
CA GLN A 61 -15.70 -1.52 11.63
C GLN A 61 -15.86 -0.07 11.17
N ARG A 62 -15.87 0.89 12.11
CA ARG A 62 -16.28 2.28 11.85
C ARG A 62 -15.21 3.30 12.17
N SER A 63 -14.08 2.89 12.74
CA SER A 63 -13.03 3.80 13.18
C SER A 63 -11.64 3.24 12.90
N ALA A 64 -10.67 4.15 12.81
CA ALA A 64 -9.27 3.86 12.57
C ALA A 64 -8.41 4.68 13.54
N VAL A 65 -7.25 4.16 13.90
CA VAL A 65 -6.23 4.90 14.65
C VAL A 65 -5.15 5.30 13.66
N VAL A 66 -4.94 6.60 13.50
CA VAL A 66 -3.80 7.13 12.75
C VAL A 66 -2.84 7.70 13.78
N ILE A 67 -1.68 7.06 13.90
CA ILE A 67 -0.58 7.58 14.72
C ILE A 67 0.20 8.54 13.83
N ALA A 68 0.33 9.79 14.25
CA ALA A 68 1.40 10.63 13.75
C ALA A 68 2.68 10.13 14.41
N SER A 69 3.47 9.31 13.72
CA SER A 69 4.71 8.74 14.23
C SER A 69 5.68 9.85 14.62
N ASN A 70 5.62 10.28 15.88
CA ASN A 70 6.57 11.20 16.47
C ASN A 70 7.62 10.39 17.22
N ASN A 71 8.70 10.08 16.49
CA ASN A 71 10.09 9.87 16.93
C ASN A 71 10.34 9.77 18.45
N ASN A 72 10.39 8.55 18.99
CA ASN A 72 11.30 8.22 20.08
C ASN A 72 11.56 6.70 20.10
N LEU A 73 12.59 6.27 19.38
CA LEU A 73 12.95 4.86 19.20
C LEU A 73 13.81 4.39 20.37
N THR A 74 13.37 3.34 21.05
CA THR A 74 14.22 2.58 21.98
C THR A 74 14.89 1.42 21.22
N GLU A 75 16.08 1.03 21.67
CA GLU A 75 17.01 0.08 21.00
C GLU A 75 16.44 -1.33 20.72
N SER A 76 15.18 -1.62 21.05
CA SER A 76 14.49 -2.90 20.75
C SER A 76 13.69 -2.90 19.44
N ASP A 77 13.52 -1.77 18.77
CA ASP A 77 12.56 -1.62 17.66
C ASP A 77 13.15 -1.82 16.25
N TRP A 78 14.42 -2.21 16.13
CA TRP A 78 15.10 -2.47 14.85
C TRP A 78 14.50 -3.61 14.01
N SER A 79 13.50 -4.32 14.55
CA SER A 79 12.73 -5.35 13.84
C SER A 79 11.37 -4.86 13.32
N ASN A 80 10.97 -3.62 13.66
CA ASN A 80 9.63 -3.09 13.40
C ASN A 80 9.62 -1.65 12.86
N ILE A 81 10.75 -1.17 12.28
CA ILE A 81 10.74 0.07 11.50
C ILE A 81 9.90 -0.20 10.24
N THR A 82 8.62 0.16 10.33
CA THR A 82 7.82 0.53 9.15
C THR A 82 8.69 1.44 8.30
N ALA A 83 9.02 1.00 7.09
CA ALA A 83 10.06 1.56 6.26
C ALA A 83 10.11 3.10 6.25
N LEU A 84 11.33 3.65 6.26
CA LEU A 84 11.61 5.08 6.34
C LEU A 84 11.19 5.79 5.04
N ASP A 85 10.29 6.76 5.14
CA ASP A 85 9.84 7.53 3.98
C ASP A 85 10.91 8.54 3.53
N ILE A 86 11.53 8.31 2.38
CA ILE A 86 12.62 9.14 1.85
C ILE A 86 12.17 10.57 1.53
N ASN A 87 10.91 10.77 1.14
CA ASN A 87 10.41 12.07 0.73
C ASN A 87 10.14 13.00 1.92
N ASN A 88 9.70 12.44 3.06
CA ASN A 88 9.26 13.20 4.23
C ASN A 88 10.20 13.08 5.45
N CYS A 89 11.34 12.40 5.31
CA CYS A 89 12.27 12.13 6.40
C CYS A 89 13.25 13.30 6.68
N ASP A 90 13.65 13.51 7.93
CA ASP A 90 14.67 14.49 8.30
C ASP A 90 16.10 14.02 7.95
N GLU A 91 17.03 14.97 7.75
CA GLU A 91 18.44 14.64 7.44
C GLU A 91 19.08 13.78 8.55
N GLU A 92 18.76 14.05 9.81
CA GLU A 92 19.27 13.29 10.96
C GLU A 92 18.86 11.81 10.92
N LEU A 93 17.66 11.51 10.41
CA LEU A 93 17.18 10.14 10.25
C LEU A 93 17.89 9.44 9.08
N LEU A 94 18.24 10.17 8.02
CA LEU A 94 19.07 9.63 6.93
C LEU A 94 20.46 9.25 7.41
N LEU A 95 21.05 10.01 8.35
CA LEU A 95 22.36 9.71 8.93
C LEU A 95 22.38 8.42 9.76
N GLN A 96 21.22 7.94 10.21
CA GLN A 96 21.12 6.68 10.94
C GLN A 96 21.19 5.45 10.01
N LEU A 97 21.01 5.64 8.69
CA LEU A 97 21.12 4.57 7.71
C LEU A 97 22.58 4.11 7.54
N SER A 98 22.79 2.79 7.61
CA SER A 98 24.14 2.24 7.52
C SER A 98 24.79 2.55 6.16
N GLY A 99 25.85 3.36 6.18
CA GLY A 99 26.58 3.77 4.98
C GLY A 99 26.17 5.12 4.40
N VAL A 100 25.13 5.77 4.93
CA VAL A 100 24.75 7.14 4.57
C VAL A 100 25.54 8.12 5.44
N GLY A 101 26.48 8.82 4.82
CA GLY A 101 27.17 9.94 5.47
C GLY A 101 26.48 11.28 5.22
N PRO A 102 26.91 12.36 5.88
CA PRO A 102 26.30 13.70 5.76
C PRO A 102 26.26 14.20 4.32
N LYS A 103 27.33 13.98 3.55
CA LYS A 103 27.37 14.35 2.12
C LYS A 103 26.37 13.59 1.24
N ILE A 104 25.94 12.41 1.66
CA ILE A 104 24.94 11.61 0.92
C ILE A 104 23.55 12.05 1.38
N ALA A 105 23.34 12.21 2.69
CA ALA A 105 22.08 12.70 3.26
C ALA A 105 21.67 14.06 2.68
N GLU A 106 22.58 15.04 2.67
CA GLU A 106 22.39 16.35 2.05
C GLU A 106 21.97 16.23 0.57
N ARG A 107 22.58 15.28 -0.15
CA ARG A 107 22.34 15.05 -1.57
C ARG A 107 20.97 14.40 -1.81
N ILE A 108 20.54 13.51 -0.91
CA ILE A 108 19.19 12.92 -0.91
C ILE A 108 18.16 14.04 -0.67
N VAL A 109 18.34 14.86 0.37
CA VAL A 109 17.43 15.97 0.69
C VAL A 109 17.33 16.96 -0.47
N SER A 110 18.46 17.32 -1.08
CA SER A 110 18.51 18.25 -2.22
C SER A 110 17.88 17.70 -3.51
N SER A 111 17.75 16.38 -3.64
CA SER A 111 17.21 15.72 -4.86
C SER A 111 15.75 15.30 -4.72
N ARG A 112 15.09 15.63 -3.60
CA ARG A 112 13.66 15.39 -3.40
C ARG A 112 12.82 16.27 -4.33
N PRO A 113 11.58 15.84 -4.66
CA PRO A 113 10.97 14.55 -4.33
C PRO A 113 11.39 13.42 -5.29
N PHE A 114 11.32 12.19 -4.80
CA PHE A 114 11.51 10.98 -5.60
C PHE A 114 10.16 10.34 -5.91
N ASP A 115 10.04 9.75 -7.09
CA ASP A 115 8.84 9.00 -7.50
C ASP A 115 8.97 7.52 -7.15
N TYR A 116 10.18 6.97 -7.26
CA TYR A 116 10.51 5.58 -6.96
C TYR A 116 11.73 5.47 -6.07
N ILE A 117 11.84 4.37 -5.30
CA ILE A 117 13.02 4.11 -4.47
C ILE A 117 14.29 4.01 -5.31
N ASP A 118 14.19 3.44 -6.52
CA ASP A 118 15.30 3.26 -7.46
C ASP A 118 15.95 4.58 -7.90
N ASP A 119 15.24 5.72 -7.80
CA ASP A 119 15.77 7.05 -8.14
C ASP A 119 16.97 7.44 -7.26
N LEU A 120 17.09 6.83 -6.07
CA LEU A 120 18.25 6.99 -5.20
C LEU A 120 19.57 6.55 -5.86
N ARG A 121 19.53 5.65 -6.85
CA ARG A 121 20.73 5.20 -7.57
C ARG A 121 21.36 6.29 -8.43
N GLU A 122 20.60 7.32 -8.80
CA GLU A 122 21.11 8.46 -9.57
C GLU A 122 21.99 9.39 -8.71
N ILE A 123 21.84 9.31 -7.39
CA ILE A 123 22.59 10.13 -6.45
C ILE A 123 24.05 9.66 -6.42
N LYS A 124 24.94 10.57 -6.78
CA LYS A 124 26.38 10.34 -6.73
C LYS A 124 26.81 9.90 -5.32
N GLY A 125 27.38 8.70 -5.21
CA GLY A 125 27.84 8.11 -3.94
C GLY A 125 26.92 7.02 -3.39
N ILE A 126 25.73 6.81 -3.97
CA ILE A 126 24.88 5.65 -3.70
C ILE A 126 25.21 4.57 -4.73
N GLY A 127 26.08 3.64 -4.36
CA GLY A 127 26.42 2.47 -5.18
C GLY A 127 25.43 1.32 -4.96
N ALA A 128 25.45 0.31 -5.83
CA ALA A 128 24.56 -0.86 -5.74
C ALA A 128 24.56 -1.53 -4.34
N SER A 129 25.74 -1.67 -3.72
CA SER A 129 25.88 -2.28 -2.39
C SER A 129 25.34 -1.43 -1.23
N LEU A 130 25.26 -0.11 -1.41
CA LEU A 130 24.68 0.80 -0.44
C LEU A 130 23.17 0.89 -0.66
N PHE A 131 22.74 0.93 -1.92
CA PHE A 131 21.33 0.90 -2.30
C PHE A 131 20.62 -0.35 -1.76
N GLU A 132 21.18 -1.55 -1.94
CA GLU A 132 20.57 -2.81 -1.45
C GLU A 132 20.30 -2.80 0.07
N LYS A 133 21.13 -2.09 0.85
CA LYS A 133 20.94 -1.95 2.30
C LYS A 133 19.86 -0.94 2.67
N ILE A 134 19.69 0.09 1.85
CA ILE A 134 18.73 1.18 2.08
C ILE A 134 17.34 0.80 1.54
N ASP A 135 17.28 0.08 0.42
CA ASP A 135 16.06 -0.39 -0.25
C ASP A 135 15.17 -1.19 0.71
N ALA A 136 15.77 -2.09 1.50
CA ALA A 136 15.04 -2.85 2.51
C ALA A 136 14.51 -2.02 3.69
N LEU A 137 15.04 -0.82 3.90
CA LEU A 137 14.76 0.04 5.06
C LEU A 137 13.91 1.26 4.71
N CYS A 138 13.71 1.55 3.42
CA CYS A 138 13.15 2.82 2.96
C CYS A 138 12.00 2.62 1.98
N ILE A 139 11.05 3.54 1.99
CA ILE A 139 9.94 3.62 1.04
C ILE A 139 9.84 5.03 0.48
N VAL A 140 9.14 5.14 -0.64
CA VAL A 140 8.75 6.42 -1.21
C VAL A 140 7.24 6.47 -1.14
N SER A 141 6.69 7.30 -0.24
CA SER A 141 5.26 7.60 -0.31
C SER A 141 5.06 8.50 -1.52
N SER A 142 4.18 8.08 -2.43
CA SER A 142 3.73 8.94 -3.52
C SER A 142 3.26 10.26 -2.90
N PRO A 143 3.69 11.43 -3.40
CA PRO A 143 3.22 12.67 -2.86
C PRO A 143 1.69 12.66 -2.94
N VAL A 144 1.04 12.76 -1.77
CA VAL A 144 -0.34 13.25 -1.71
C VAL A 144 -0.26 14.55 -2.50
N THR A 145 -0.91 14.56 -3.66
CA THR A 145 -1.10 15.76 -4.45
C THR A 145 -1.90 16.66 -3.53
N GLN A 146 -1.19 17.50 -2.79
CA GLN A 146 -1.78 18.55 -1.99
C GLN A 146 -2.55 19.35 -3.01
N ASP A 147 -3.88 19.24 -2.95
CA ASP A 147 -4.81 19.82 -3.90
C ASP A 147 -4.25 21.16 -4.34
N MET A 148 -3.72 21.18 -5.56
CA MET A 148 -3.31 22.39 -6.21
C MET A 148 -4.63 23.13 -6.33
N GLN A 149 -4.86 24.06 -5.40
CA GLN A 149 -6.04 24.90 -5.42
C GLN A 149 -5.95 25.60 -6.76
N ALA A 150 -6.73 25.09 -7.73
CA ALA A 150 -7.14 25.88 -8.85
C ALA A 150 -7.90 27.04 -8.21
N GLU A 151 -7.18 28.15 -7.99
CA GLU A 151 -7.77 29.42 -7.66
C GLU A 151 -8.75 29.70 -8.80
N PHE A 152 -10.03 29.47 -8.51
CA PHE A 152 -11.11 29.88 -9.38
C PHE A 152 -11.00 31.40 -9.46
N VAL A 153 -10.39 31.89 -10.53
CA VAL A 153 -10.51 33.29 -10.91
C VAL A 153 -11.96 33.47 -11.33
N GLU A 154 -12.79 33.97 -10.43
CA GLU A 154 -14.14 34.48 -10.73
C GLU A 154 -14.00 35.78 -11.54
N GLU A 155 -13.59 35.68 -12.81
CA GLU A 155 -13.80 36.76 -13.77
C GLU A 155 -15.18 36.58 -14.42
N ASP A 156 -16.21 37.17 -13.79
CA ASP A 156 -17.58 37.29 -14.30
C ASP A 156 -17.73 38.17 -15.56
N THR A 157 -16.65 38.40 -16.30
CA THR A 157 -16.64 39.27 -17.49
C THR A 157 -16.79 38.51 -18.81
N TRP A 158 -16.89 37.17 -18.79
CA TRP A 158 -16.94 36.38 -20.03
C TRP A 158 -18.33 36.26 -20.69
N PHE A 159 -19.41 36.62 -20.01
CA PHE A 159 -20.77 36.60 -20.59
C PHE A 159 -21.27 38.02 -20.88
N SER A 160 -20.71 38.64 -21.91
CA SER A 160 -21.45 39.68 -22.64
C SER A 160 -22.39 38.99 -23.61
N GLU A 161 -23.69 39.21 -23.43
CA GLU A 161 -24.83 38.71 -24.21
C GLU A 161 -24.62 38.87 -25.73
N GLY A 162 -23.98 37.87 -26.35
CA GLY A 162 -23.90 37.73 -27.79
C GLY A 162 -25.03 36.81 -28.26
N VAL A 163 -25.92 37.33 -29.10
CA VAL A 163 -27.04 36.59 -29.73
C VAL A 163 -26.49 35.35 -30.44
N PHE A 164 -26.73 34.17 -29.86
CA PHE A 164 -26.31 32.89 -30.44
C PHE A 164 -27.38 32.43 -31.45
N GLU A 165 -27.10 32.58 -32.74
CA GLU A 165 -27.90 31.94 -33.79
C GLU A 165 -27.71 30.42 -33.71
N ASN A 166 -28.82 29.69 -33.63
CA ASN A 166 -28.86 28.25 -33.42
C ASN A 166 -28.43 27.52 -34.72
N PRO A 167 -27.25 26.87 -34.81
CA PRO A 167 -26.94 26.07 -35.98
C PRO A 167 -27.67 24.73 -35.85
N SER A 168 -28.52 24.45 -36.83
CA SER A 168 -29.21 23.17 -37.00
C SER A 168 -28.21 22.03 -37.25
N PHE A 169 -27.71 21.43 -36.18
CA PHE A 169 -26.97 20.18 -36.24
C PHE A 169 -27.95 19.02 -36.03
N GLU A 170 -28.27 18.32 -37.13
CA GLU A 170 -29.12 17.14 -37.12
C GLU A 170 -28.55 16.08 -36.16
N SER A 171 -29.37 15.66 -35.20
CA SER A 171 -29.07 14.60 -34.25
C SER A 171 -29.05 13.24 -34.95
N ASN A 172 -27.91 12.80 -35.46
CA ASN A 172 -27.68 11.40 -35.77
C ASN A 172 -27.33 10.65 -34.47
N THR A 173 -28.35 10.43 -33.64
CA THR A 173 -28.27 9.56 -32.46
C THR A 173 -28.16 8.11 -32.91
N THR A 174 -26.97 7.64 -33.27
CA THR A 174 -26.67 6.21 -33.31
C THR A 174 -25.21 5.97 -32.98
N LEU A 175 -24.89 6.00 -31.69
CA LEU A 175 -23.68 5.37 -31.18
C LEU A 175 -23.80 3.85 -31.44
N PRO A 176 -22.74 3.19 -31.95
CA PRO A 176 -22.74 1.73 -32.06
C PRO A 176 -22.90 1.15 -30.66
N GLN A 177 -23.98 0.40 -30.46
CA GLN A 177 -24.20 -0.37 -29.24
C GLN A 177 -23.05 -1.38 -29.11
N VAL A 178 -22.22 -1.23 -28.07
CA VAL A 178 -21.25 -2.25 -27.69
C VAL A 178 -22.04 -3.48 -27.27
N ALA A 179 -22.17 -4.44 -28.18
CA ALA A 179 -22.83 -5.69 -27.92
C ALA A 179 -22.03 -6.46 -26.86
N ASN A 180 -22.54 -6.46 -25.63
CA ASN A 180 -22.20 -7.36 -24.53
C ASN A 180 -20.75 -7.32 -24.00
N PRO A 181 -20.46 -6.51 -22.96
CA PRO A 181 -19.17 -6.55 -22.24
C PRO A 181 -18.99 -7.80 -21.34
N VAL A 182 -19.89 -8.79 -21.40
CA VAL A 182 -19.82 -10.01 -20.56
C VAL A 182 -18.81 -11.04 -21.11
N MET A 183 -18.26 -10.83 -22.31
CA MET A 183 -17.20 -11.66 -22.88
C MET A 183 -15.82 -11.23 -22.37
N SER A 184 -15.58 -11.35 -21.07
CA SER A 184 -14.24 -11.13 -20.52
C SER A 184 -13.88 -12.20 -19.50
N LEU A 185 -14.71 -12.45 -18.48
CA LEU A 185 -14.34 -13.40 -17.41
C LEU A 185 -14.41 -14.86 -17.86
N VAL A 186 -15.54 -15.30 -18.42
CA VAL A 186 -15.72 -16.71 -18.86
C VAL A 186 -14.78 -17.06 -20.00
N ALA A 187 -14.53 -16.10 -20.90
CA ALA A 187 -13.59 -16.29 -22.01
C ALA A 187 -12.13 -16.32 -21.53
N TYR A 188 -11.77 -15.49 -20.55
CA TYR A 188 -10.45 -15.50 -19.93
C TYR A 188 -10.22 -16.78 -19.13
N GLU A 189 -11.18 -17.19 -18.30
CA GLU A 189 -11.11 -18.44 -17.53
C GLU A 189 -10.95 -19.65 -18.45
N ALA A 190 -11.73 -19.72 -19.54
CA ALA A 190 -11.61 -20.80 -20.52
C ALA A 190 -10.24 -20.77 -21.24
N ALA A 191 -9.71 -19.60 -21.57
CA ALA A 191 -8.40 -19.45 -22.22
C ALA A 191 -7.25 -19.87 -21.29
N VAL A 192 -7.31 -19.50 -20.01
CA VAL A 192 -6.32 -19.88 -18.99
C VAL A 192 -6.37 -21.38 -18.73
N ASP A 193 -7.57 -21.94 -18.53
CA ASP A 193 -7.74 -23.38 -18.27
C ASP A 193 -7.27 -24.26 -19.45
N GLN A 194 -7.43 -23.76 -20.69
CA GLN A 194 -6.92 -24.42 -21.89
C GLN A 194 -5.38 -24.40 -21.96
N GLU A 195 -4.74 -23.28 -21.61
CA GLU A 195 -3.27 -23.19 -21.59
C GLU A 195 -2.68 -24.04 -20.45
N ILE A 196 -3.36 -24.11 -19.30
CA ILE A 196 -3.00 -24.97 -18.16
C ILE A 196 -3.05 -26.44 -18.57
N ARG A 197 -4.14 -26.93 -19.19
CA ARG A 197 -4.24 -28.32 -19.67
C ARG A 197 -3.16 -28.69 -20.68
N ARG A 198 -2.73 -27.74 -21.51
CA ARG A 198 -1.67 -27.96 -22.51
C ARG A 198 -0.28 -28.15 -21.88
N ARG A 199 0.01 -27.47 -20.76
CA ARG A 199 1.35 -27.45 -20.15
C ARG A 199 1.53 -28.40 -18.96
N ILE A 200 0.45 -28.78 -18.27
CA ILE A 200 0.47 -29.75 -17.16
C ILE A 200 1.23 -31.05 -17.46
N PRO A 201 0.97 -31.78 -18.58
CA PRO A 201 1.61 -33.07 -18.81
C PRO A 201 3.12 -32.96 -19.04
N LEU A 202 3.61 -31.85 -19.59
CA LEU A 202 5.05 -31.62 -19.82
C LEU A 202 5.81 -31.36 -18.52
N LEU A 203 5.18 -30.66 -17.56
CA LEU A 203 5.75 -30.40 -16.25
C LEU A 203 5.71 -31.66 -15.36
N LEU A 204 4.58 -32.37 -15.32
CA LEU A 204 4.45 -33.60 -14.54
C LEU A 204 5.32 -34.75 -15.09
N SER A 205 5.42 -34.90 -16.42
CA SER A 205 6.25 -35.97 -16.99
C SER A 205 7.74 -35.77 -16.69
N GLY A 206 8.23 -34.53 -16.74
CA GLY A 206 9.63 -34.21 -16.43
C GLY A 206 9.97 -34.49 -14.96
N TRP A 207 9.09 -34.11 -14.04
CA TRP A 207 9.28 -34.33 -12.61
C TRP A 207 9.23 -35.80 -12.23
N LEU A 208 8.31 -36.58 -12.80
CA LEU A 208 8.24 -38.03 -12.53
C LEU A 208 9.50 -38.76 -13.02
N VAL A 209 10.03 -38.39 -14.19
CA VAL A 209 11.29 -38.96 -14.69
C VAL A 209 12.46 -38.55 -13.79
N ALA A 210 12.54 -37.28 -13.38
CA ALA A 210 13.56 -36.82 -12.45
C ALA A 210 13.51 -37.56 -11.10
N ILE A 211 12.30 -37.74 -10.53
CA ILE A 211 12.09 -38.48 -9.29
C ILE A 211 12.54 -39.95 -9.45
N ALA A 212 12.18 -40.61 -10.56
CA ALA A 212 12.60 -41.98 -10.82
C ALA A 212 14.13 -42.13 -10.93
N ILE A 213 14.79 -41.16 -11.57
CA ILE A 213 16.27 -41.12 -11.68
C ILE A 213 16.90 -40.93 -10.28
N ILE A 214 16.37 -40.00 -9.47
CA ILE A 214 16.86 -39.75 -8.11
C ILE A 214 16.71 -41.00 -7.23
N ILE A 215 15.54 -41.67 -7.28
CA ILE A 215 15.29 -42.92 -6.56
C ILE A 215 16.25 -44.02 -7.04
N GLY A 216 16.45 -44.15 -8.34
CA GLY A 216 17.38 -45.13 -8.91
C GLY A 216 18.82 -44.91 -8.45
N LEU A 217 19.32 -43.67 -8.47
CA LEU A 217 20.65 -43.31 -7.96
C LEU A 217 20.78 -43.57 -6.45
N PHE A 218 19.73 -43.30 -5.68
CA PHE A 218 19.68 -43.57 -4.25
C PHE A 218 19.75 -45.08 -3.96
N LEU A 219 19.01 -45.91 -4.70
CA LEU A 219 19.06 -47.36 -4.57
C LEU A 219 20.43 -47.90 -4.96
N LEU A 220 21.00 -47.48 -6.10
CA LEU A 220 22.33 -47.93 -6.52
C LEU A 220 23.42 -47.56 -5.50
N LYS A 221 23.33 -46.38 -4.88
CA LYS A 221 24.20 -45.98 -3.76
C LYS A 221 24.02 -46.92 -2.56
N ASN A 222 22.77 -47.22 -2.18
CA ASN A 222 22.46 -48.07 -1.04
C ASN A 222 22.93 -49.54 -1.21
N TYR A 223 22.93 -50.04 -2.44
CA TYR A 223 23.45 -51.37 -2.78
C TYR A 223 24.98 -51.40 -3.01
N GLY A 224 25.68 -50.27 -2.86
CA GLY A 224 27.14 -50.18 -2.95
C GLY A 224 27.70 -50.20 -4.38
N TYR A 225 26.88 -49.96 -5.41
CA TYR A 225 27.33 -49.93 -6.80
C TYR A 225 28.01 -48.60 -7.20
N ILE A 226 27.79 -47.52 -6.45
CA ILE A 226 28.34 -46.19 -6.75
C ILE A 226 28.64 -45.42 -5.45
N SER A 227 29.78 -44.74 -5.38
CA SER A 227 30.13 -43.80 -4.32
C SER A 227 30.01 -42.36 -4.82
N ILE A 228 28.92 -41.68 -4.49
CA ILE A 228 28.73 -40.26 -4.83
C ILE A 228 29.35 -39.42 -3.70
N THR A 229 30.52 -38.83 -3.96
CA THR A 229 31.15 -37.83 -3.08
C THR A 229 30.73 -36.44 -3.56
N LEU A 230 29.81 -35.78 -2.84
CA LEU A 230 29.46 -34.39 -3.11
C LEU A 230 30.57 -33.49 -2.52
N PRO A 231 31.25 -32.65 -3.33
CA PRO A 231 32.10 -31.60 -2.81
C PRO A 231 31.20 -30.47 -2.29
N TRP A 232 31.09 -30.45 -0.97
CA TRP A 232 30.70 -29.35 -0.10
C TRP A 232 31.34 -28.03 -0.55
#